data_AF-K1RLR0-F1
#
_entry.id   AF-K1RLR0-F1
#
_cell.length_a   1.000
_cell.length_b   1.000
_cell.length_c   1.000
_cell.angle_alpha   90.00
_cell.angle_beta   90.00
_cell.angle_gamma   90.00
#
_symmetry.space_group_name_H-M   'P 1'
#
loop_
_entity.id
_entity.type
_entity.pdbx_description
1 polymer ?
#
loop_
_entity_poly.entity_id
_entity_poly.type
_entity_poly.pdbx_seq_one_letter_code
_entity_poly.pdbx_strand_id
1 'polypeptide(L)'
;EILNILTHSKEVTEPHHLRTRRIGATVAIEAHIRVDPRMSVLRSHQLTVDIERQLKERFGPNTLISIHVEPIETEKLSSSDSEKDKNI
;
A
#
# COMPACT_ATOMS: atom_id res chain seq x y z
N GLU A 1 -6.60 -0.24 -12.15
CA GLU A 1 -7.67 -0.49 -11.16
C GLU A 1 -7.13 -0.90 -9.80
N ILE A 2 -6.53 -2.09 -9.63
CA ILE A 2 -5.94 -2.52 -8.33
C ILE A 2 -4.95 -1.47 -7.80
N LEU A 3 -4.02 -1.01 -8.64
CA LEU A 3 -3.05 0.03 -8.25
C LEU A 3 -3.73 1.31 -7.75
N ASN A 4 -4.87 1.71 -8.34
CA ASN A 4 -5.60 2.90 -7.91
C ASN A 4 -6.22 2.72 -6.52
N ILE A 5 -6.63 1.49 -6.19
CA ILE A 5 -7.14 1.14 -4.86
C ILE A 5 -5.99 1.16 -3.84
N LEU A 6 -4.85 0.56 -4.19
CA LEU A 6 -3.65 0.57 -3.32
C LEU A 6 -3.17 1.99 -3.02
N THR A 7 -3.14 2.87 -4.03
CA THR A 7 -2.69 4.26 -3.90
C THR A 7 -3.78 5.24 -3.49
N HIS A 8 -4.97 4.76 -3.11
CA HIS A 8 -6.06 5.63 -2.66
C HIS A 8 -5.70 6.36 -1.37
N SER A 9 -4.97 5.69 -0.46
CA SER A 9 -4.37 6.36 0.69
C SER A 9 -3.03 6.98 0.31
N LYS A 10 -2.84 8.25 0.68
CA LYS A 10 -1.57 8.97 0.53
C LYS A 10 -0.44 8.39 1.39
N GLU A 11 -0.77 7.55 2.36
CA GLU A 11 0.20 6.87 3.21
C GLU A 11 0.89 5.69 2.51
N VAL A 12 0.32 5.21 1.40
CA VAL A 12 0.92 4.17 0.55
C VAL A 12 1.82 4.82 -0.49
N THR A 13 3.06 4.37 -0.54
CA THR A 13 4.02 4.74 -1.58
C THR A 13 4.53 3.49 -2.31
N GLU A 14 4.99 3.69 -3.54
CA GLU A 14 5.67 2.67 -4.37
C GLU A 14 5.04 1.26 -4.33
N PRO A 15 3.75 1.08 -4.68
CA PRO A 15 3.19 -0.26 -4.80
C PRO A 15 3.98 -1.06 -5.85
N HIS A 16 4.38 -2.27 -5.48
CA HIS A 16 5.20 -3.12 -6.33
C HIS A 16 4.92 -4.60 -6.05
N HIS A 17 5.54 -5.49 -6.84
CA HIS A 17 5.29 -6.95 -6.77
C HIS A 17 3.80 -7.34 -6.84
N LEU A 18 2.98 -6.55 -7.56
CA LEU A 18 1.57 -6.89 -7.76
C LEU A 18 1.47 -8.19 -8.57
N ARG A 19 0.88 -9.21 -7.95
CA ARG A 19 0.56 -10.50 -8.56
C ARG A 19 -0.91 -10.78 -8.41
N THR A 20 -1.51 -11.23 -9.51
CA THR A 20 -2.91 -11.67 -9.51
C THR A 20 -3.01 -13.04 -10.14
N ARG A 21 -3.84 -13.91 -9.57
CA ARG A 21 -4.17 -15.20 -10.18
C ARG A 21 -5.62 -15.56 -9.93
N ARG A 22 -6.20 -16.35 -10.84
CA ARG A 22 -7.51 -16.95 -10.64
C ARG A 22 -7.36 -18.32 -9.98
N ILE A 23 -8.23 -18.60 -9.01
CA ILE A 23 -8.33 -19.89 -8.32
C ILE A 23 -9.80 -20.30 -8.38
N GLY A 24 -10.14 -21.09 -9.41
CA GLY A 24 -11.53 -21.40 -9.73
C GLY A 24 -12.35 -20.13 -9.98
N ALA A 25 -13.40 -19.94 -9.17
CA ALA A 25 -14.27 -18.77 -9.22
C ALA A 25 -13.72 -17.54 -8.49
N THR A 26 -12.62 -17.67 -7.75
CA THR A 26 -12.05 -16.62 -6.89
C THR A 26 -10.80 -16.00 -7.52
N VAL A 27 -10.51 -14.74 -7.17
CA VAL A 27 -9.26 -14.05 -7.49
C VAL A 27 -8.38 -14.01 -6.24
N ALA A 28 -7.08 -14.24 -6.43
CA ALA A 28 -6.06 -13.96 -5.42
C ALA A 28 -5.21 -12.77 -5.87
N ILE A 29 -5.00 -11.82 -4.97
CA ILE A 29 -4.22 -10.59 -5.17
C ILE A 29 -3.11 -10.56 -4.10
N GLU A 30 -1.88 -10.38 -4.53
CA GLU A 30 -0.73 -10.18 -3.67
C GLU A 30 -0.04 -8.88 -4.09
N ALA A 31 0.31 -8.03 -3.13
CA ALA A 31 0.99 -6.77 -3.40
C ALA A 31 1.92 -6.37 -2.26
N HIS A 32 2.97 -5.62 -2.60
CA HIS A 32 3.84 -4.97 -1.63
C HIS A 32 3.56 -3.47 -1.67
N ILE A 33 3.54 -2.84 -0.50
CA ILE A 33 3.40 -1.38 -0.35
C ILE A 33 4.51 -0.85 0.54
N ARG A 34 4.96 0.38 0.28
CA ARG A 34 5.87 1.10 1.17
C ARG A 34 5.12 2.13 1.99
N VAL A 35 5.54 2.32 3.24
CA VAL A 35 4.99 3.30 4.19
C VAL A 35 6.10 4.02 4.95
N ASP A 36 5.77 5.12 5.64
CA ASP A 36 6.72 5.78 6.54
C ASP A 36 7.27 4.76 7.58
N PRO A 37 8.60 4.64 7.75
CA PRO A 37 9.19 3.69 8.71
C PRO A 37 8.79 3.94 10.18
N ARG A 38 8.27 5.13 10.50
CA ARG A 38 7.77 5.50 11.83
C ARG A 38 6.29 5.18 12.01
N MET A 39 5.60 4.69 10.97
CA MET A 39 4.21 4.28 11.05
C MET A 39 4.06 3.17 12.11
N SER A 40 3.15 3.37 13.05
CA SER A 40 2.85 2.33 14.04
C SER A 40 2.28 1.08 13.35
N VAL A 41 2.56 -0.09 13.93
CA VAL A 41 1.98 -1.38 13.50
C VAL A 41 0.45 -1.32 13.48
N LEU A 42 -0.16 -0.62 14.44
CA LEU A 42 -1.62 -0.44 14.46
C LEU A 42 -2.12 0.34 13.23
N ARG A 43 -1.42 1.42 12.86
CA ARG A 43 -1.82 2.23 11.71
C ARG A 43 -1.62 1.48 10.40
N SER A 44 -0.52 0.74 10.24
CA SER A 44 -0.30 -0.08 9.05
C SER A 44 -1.35 -1.18 8.92
N HIS A 45 -1.76 -1.81 10.02
CA HIS A 45 -2.85 -2.79 10.02
C HIS A 45 -4.19 -2.18 9.57
N GLN A 46 -4.55 -1.01 10.11
CA GLN A 46 -5.78 -0.31 9.70
C GLN A 46 -5.75 0.04 8.21
N LEU A 47 -4.61 0.52 7.73
CA LEU A 47 -4.40 0.82 6.32
C LEU A 47 -4.61 -0.43 5.44
N THR A 48 -4.04 -1.57 5.80
CA THR A 48 -4.23 -2.82 5.05
C THR A 48 -5.69 -3.30 5.07
N VAL A 49 -6.38 -3.16 6.20
CA VAL A 49 -7.82 -3.52 6.30
C VAL A 49 -8.68 -2.65 5.38
N ASP A 50 -8.43 -1.34 5.31
CA ASP A 50 -9.16 -0.44 4.43
C ASP A 50 -8.92 -0.74 2.94
N ILE A 51 -7.69 -1.11 2.57
CA ILE A 51 -7.33 -1.53 1.22
C ILE A 51 -8.01 -2.86 0.88
N GLU A 52 -7.95 -3.85 1.77
CA GLU A 52 -8.60 -5.15 1.59
C GLU A 52 -10.10 -5.01 1.40
N ARG A 53 -10.76 -4.14 2.17
CA ARG A 53 -12.19 -3.85 2.02
C ARG A 53 -12.51 -3.39 0.60
N GLN A 54 -11.79 -2.39 0.09
CA GLN A 54 -12.02 -1.84 -1.26
C GLN A 54 -11.75 -2.87 -2.36
N LEU A 55 -10.71 -3.69 -2.20
CA LEU A 55 -10.42 -4.78 -3.13
C LEU A 55 -11.55 -5.84 -3.13
N LYS A 56 -12.08 -6.21 -1.96
CA LYS A 56 -13.22 -7.13 -1.85
C LYS A 56 -14.52 -6.54 -2.41
N GLU A 57 -14.77 -5.25 -2.19
CA GLU A 57 -15.90 -4.54 -2.80
C GLU A 57 -15.81 -4.58 -4.34
N ARG A 58 -14.60 -4.48 -4.89
CA ARG A 58 -14.38 -4.49 -6.34
C ARG A 58 -14.37 -5.89 -6.97
N PHE A 59 -13.71 -6.86 -6.33
CA PHE A 59 -13.41 -8.17 -6.92
C PHE A 59 -14.21 -9.32 -6.30
N GLY A 60 -15.04 -9.02 -5.30
CA GLY A 60 -15.91 -9.95 -4.60
C GLY A 60 -15.44 -10.27 -3.18
N PRO A 61 -16.37 -10.61 -2.27
CA PRO A 61 -16.05 -10.86 -0.86
C PRO A 61 -15.08 -12.04 -0.64
N ASN A 62 -15.04 -12.98 -1.60
CA ASN A 62 -14.20 -14.16 -1.54
C ASN A 62 -12.78 -13.94 -2.06
N THR A 63 -12.42 -12.74 -2.55
CA THR A 63 -11.06 -12.44 -3.02
C THR A 63 -10.04 -12.69 -1.91
N LEU A 64 -9.03 -13.50 -2.22
CA LEU A 64 -7.89 -13.76 -1.33
C LEU A 64 -6.89 -12.64 -1.51
N ILE A 65 -6.52 -11.95 -0.43
CA ILE A 65 -5.66 -10.77 -0.50
C ILE A 65 -4.50 -10.96 0.48
N SER A 66 -3.28 -10.68 0.02
CA SER A 66 -2.09 -10.56 0.85
C SER A 66 -1.41 -9.24 0.56
N ILE A 67 -1.16 -8.43 1.59
CA ILE A 67 -0.46 -7.15 1.47
C ILE A 67 0.76 -7.19 2.36
N HIS A 68 1.94 -7.13 1.77
CA HIS A 68 3.20 -6.97 2.50
C HIS A 68 3.50 -5.48 2.67
N VAL A 69 3.73 -5.07 3.91
CA VAL A 69 4.09 -3.69 4.26
C VAL A 69 5.60 -3.60 4.49
N GLU A 70 6.25 -2.72 3.74
CA GLU A 70 7.67 -2.42 3.85
C GLU A 70 7.87 -0.96 4.24
N PRO A 71 8.93 -0.60 4.98
CA PRO A 71 9.29 0.80 5.16
C PRO A 71 9.84 1.39 3.85
N ILE A 72 9.65 2.69 3.64
CA ILE A 72 10.42 3.45 2.66
C ILE A 72 11.89 3.43 3.08
N GLU A 73 12.79 3.19 2.13
CA GLU A 73 14.23 3.28 2.35
C GLU A 73 14.62 4.68 2.81
N THR A 74 15.36 4.79 3.91
CA THR A 74 15.70 6.06 4.56
C THR A 74 16.46 7.04 3.66
N GLU A 75 17.13 6.56 2.62
CA GLU A 75 17.78 7.41 1.61
C GLU A 75 16.78 8.30 0.85
N LYS A 76 15.51 7.87 0.73
CA LYS A 76 14.44 8.63 0.07
C LYS A 76 13.71 9.60 1.00
N LEU A 77 13.95 9.54 2.32
CA LEU A 77 13.34 10.44 3.30
C LEU A 77 14.06 11.79 3.38
N SER A 78 15.34 11.85 2.97
CA SER A 78 16.18 13.06 3.02
C SER A 78 15.92 14.04 1.86
N SER A 79 15.19 13.61 0.82
CA SER A 79 14.97 14.39 -0.40
C SER A 79 13.76 15.32 -0.35
N SER A 80 12.87 15.19 0.65
CA SER A 80 11.65 16.01 0.77
C SER A 80 11.70 17.10 1.82
N ASP A 81 12.72 17.11 2.70
CA ASP A 81 12.79 18.07 3.82
C ASP A 81 13.73 19.26 3.56
N SER A 82 14.42 19.31 2.41
CA SER A 82 15.47 20.31 2.13
C SER A 82 15.01 21.60 1.43
N GLU A 83 13.71 21.79 1.18
CA GLU A 83 13.21 22.92 0.37
C GLU A 83 12.58 24.09 1.17
N LYS A 84 12.59 24.05 2.51
CA LYS A 84 11.97 25.12 3.33
C LYS A 84 12.91 26.15 3.96
N ASP A 85 14.24 25.95 3.94
CA ASP A 85 15.17 26.82 4.68
C ASP A 85 16.09 27.72 3.83
N LYS A 86 15.81 27.90 2.52
CA LYS A 86 16.67 28.71 1.63
C LYS A 86 16.17 30.14 1.33
N ASN A 87 15.27 30.71 2.14
CA ASN A 87 14.69 32.03 1.85
C ASN A 87 14.73 33.03 3.03
N ILE A 88 15.87 33.13 3.72
CA ILE A 88 16.22 34.27 4.59
C ILE A 88 17.65 34.70 4.29
#